data_AF-A0A132BDT5-F1
#
_entry.id   AF-A0A132BDT5-F1
#
_cell.length_a   1.000
_cell.length_b   1.000
_cell.length_c   1.000
_cell.angle_alpha   90.00
_cell.angle_beta   90.00
_cell.angle_gamma   90.00
#
_symmetry.space_group_name_H-M   'P 1'
#
loop_
_entity.id
_entity.type
_entity.pdbx_description
1 polymer ?
#
loop_
_entity_poly.entity_id
_entity_poly.type
_entity_poly.pdbx_seq_one_letter_code
_entity_poly.pdbx_strand_id
1 'polypeptide(L)'
;EEVLDGQTRFYRWHMDIPCYETLPGKVTLIHGVVIPKVPDQKLVFEEQSVLPIATGAIVSGALAFSLLTSEEQVFALITTVQYAPRPYEWIRDCKAASDGITVAQVGD
;
A
#
# COMPACT_ATOMS: atom_id res chain seq x y z
N GLU A 1 -18.07 -11.77 -10.17
CA GLU A 1 -17.33 -13.00 -10.55
C GLU A 1 -15.95 -13.05 -9.92
N GLU A 2 -15.12 -12.00 -10.03
CA GLU A 2 -13.78 -11.91 -9.40
C GLU A 2 -13.74 -12.29 -7.91
N VAL A 3 -14.64 -11.72 -7.09
CA VAL A 3 -14.70 -12.02 -5.64
C VAL A 3 -15.04 -13.48 -5.34
N LEU A 4 -15.86 -14.12 -6.19
CA LEU A 4 -16.21 -15.54 -6.03
C LEU A 4 -15.03 -16.47 -6.40
N ASP A 5 -14.10 -15.99 -7.22
CA ASP A 5 -12.84 -16.65 -7.58
C ASP A 5 -11.71 -16.36 -6.56
N GLY A 6 -12.06 -15.76 -5.40
CA GLY A 6 -11.11 -15.41 -4.34
C GLY A 6 -10.22 -14.20 -4.67
N GLN A 7 -10.55 -13.42 -5.71
CA GLN A 7 -9.80 -12.23 -6.04
C GLN A 7 -10.15 -11.09 -5.07
N THR A 8 -9.12 -10.39 -4.63
CA THR A 8 -9.23 -9.18 -3.81
C THR A 8 -8.45 -8.04 -4.47
N ARG A 9 -8.53 -6.84 -3.89
CA ARG A 9 -7.76 -5.66 -4.31
C ARG A 9 -7.09 -5.05 -3.10
N PHE A 10 -5.97 -4.38 -3.31
CA PHE A 10 -5.39 -3.56 -2.25
C PHE A 10 -6.40 -2.49 -1.84
N TYR A 11 -6.53 -2.28 -0.53
CA TYR A 11 -7.13 -1.05 -0.05
C TYR A 11 -6.21 0.11 -0.42
N ARG A 12 -5.02 0.20 0.21
CA ARG A 12 -3.90 1.09 -0.14
C ARG A 12 -2.59 0.63 0.51
N TRP A 13 -1.47 0.96 -0.11
CA TRP A 13 -0.16 0.93 0.56
C TRP A 13 -0.02 2.11 1.53
N HIS A 14 0.57 1.85 2.69
CA HIS A 14 0.87 2.90 3.67
C HIS A 14 2.06 2.51 4.55
N MET A 15 2.58 3.52 5.24
CA MET A 15 3.37 3.35 6.46
C MET A 15 2.55 3.87 7.62
N ASP A 16 2.74 3.33 8.81
CA ASP A 16 2.02 3.79 10.00
C ASP A 16 2.49 5.19 10.39
N ILE A 17 1.53 6.13 10.52
CA ILE A 17 1.74 7.43 11.16
C ILE A 17 2.92 8.22 10.52
N PRO A 18 2.95 8.46 9.19
CA PRO A 18 4.09 9.13 8.55
C PRO A 18 4.10 10.65 8.77
N CYS A 19 3.06 11.22 9.40
CA CYS A 19 2.70 12.63 9.31
C CYS A 19 2.63 13.40 10.64
N TYR A 20 3.23 12.90 11.73
CA TYR A 20 3.22 13.58 13.03
C TYR A 20 4.61 14.17 13.37
N GLU A 21 4.62 15.24 14.16
CA GLU A 21 5.86 15.94 14.60
C GLU A 21 6.77 15.04 15.45
N THR A 22 6.18 14.04 16.12
CA THR A 22 6.93 12.98 16.80
C THR A 22 7.43 11.97 15.79
N LEU A 23 8.71 11.60 15.88
CA LEU A 23 9.37 10.63 15.00
C LEU A 23 8.44 9.45 14.67
N PRO A 24 8.32 9.06 13.37
CA PRO A 24 7.46 7.96 12.99
C PRO A 24 7.87 6.69 13.75
N GLY A 25 6.88 5.87 14.08
CA GLY A 25 7.12 4.59 14.75
C GLY A 25 8.17 3.79 13.97
N LYS A 26 9.30 3.47 14.60
CA LYS A 26 10.38 2.72 13.94
C LYS A 26 10.03 1.24 13.74
N VAL A 27 9.10 0.74 14.54
CA VAL A 27 8.68 -0.66 14.57
C VAL A 27 7.17 -0.71 14.78
N THR A 28 6.50 -1.48 13.94
CA THR A 28 5.08 -1.84 14.10
C THR A 28 5.00 -3.28 14.61
N LEU A 29 4.17 -3.51 15.63
CA LEU A 29 3.86 -4.84 16.15
C LEU A 29 2.40 -5.16 15.86
N ILE A 30 2.13 -6.30 15.21
CA ILE A 30 0.78 -6.82 14.97
C ILE A 30 0.64 -8.14 15.72
N HIS A 31 -0.37 -8.24 16.60
CA HIS A 31 -0.68 -9.46 17.35
C HIS A 31 -2.10 -9.93 17.02
N GLY A 32 -2.20 -11.06 16.32
CA GLY A 32 -3.48 -11.67 15.95
C GLY A 32 -4.08 -12.46 17.12
N VAL A 33 -5.16 -11.95 17.72
CA VAL A 33 -5.86 -12.62 18.83
C VAL A 33 -6.86 -13.66 18.31
N VAL A 34 -7.60 -13.32 17.26
CA VAL A 34 -8.54 -14.22 16.57
C VAL A 34 -8.28 -14.09 15.08
N ILE A 35 -7.91 -15.20 14.45
CA ILE A 35 -7.65 -15.26 13.01
C ILE A 35 -8.80 -16.03 12.35
N PRO A 36 -9.63 -15.38 11.52
CA PRO A 36 -10.70 -16.05 10.80
C PRO A 36 -10.16 -17.16 9.90
N LYS A 37 -10.87 -18.30 9.85
CA LYS A 37 -10.57 -19.39 8.93
C LYS A 37 -11.40 -19.23 7.66
N VAL A 38 -10.93 -18.33 6.79
CA VAL A 38 -11.53 -18.06 5.48
C VAL A 38 -10.65 -18.63 4.37
N PRO A 39 -11.19 -18.90 3.17
CA PRO A 39 -10.37 -19.28 2.02
C PRO A 39 -9.30 -18.22 1.71
N ASP A 40 -8.16 -18.66 1.19
CA ASP A 40 -7.09 -17.77 0.75
C ASP A 40 -7.57 -16.81 -0.34
N GLN A 41 -7.05 -15.58 -0.30
CA GLN A 41 -7.33 -14.57 -1.31
C GLN A 41 -6.14 -14.40 -2.25
N LYS A 42 -6.39 -13.87 -3.43
CA LYS A 42 -5.35 -13.56 -4.43
C LYS A 42 -5.53 -12.16 -5.00
N LEU A 43 -4.42 -11.51 -5.30
CA LEU A 43 -4.41 -10.32 -6.15
C LEU A 43 -4.07 -10.71 -7.57
N VAL A 44 -4.72 -10.06 -8.52
CA VAL A 44 -4.43 -10.17 -9.95
C VAL A 44 -4.06 -8.78 -10.45
N PHE A 45 -2.82 -8.62 -10.91
CA PHE A 45 -2.33 -7.35 -11.46
C PHE A 45 -2.72 -7.23 -12.94
N GLU A 46 -2.59 -6.03 -13.52
CA GLU A 46 -2.90 -5.78 -14.93
C GLU A 46 -2.09 -6.66 -15.90
N GLU A 47 -0.85 -6.97 -15.54
CA GLU A 47 0.04 -7.89 -16.28
C GLU A 47 -0.32 -9.37 -16.08
N GLN A 48 -1.47 -9.67 -15.47
CA GLN A 48 -1.96 -11.02 -15.14
C GLN A 48 -1.07 -11.82 -14.18
N SER A 49 -0.13 -11.17 -13.51
CA SER A 49 0.60 -11.78 -12.40
C SER A 49 -0.33 -11.96 -11.20
N VAL A 50 -0.13 -13.06 -10.46
CA VAL A 50 -0.99 -13.45 -9.33
C VAL A 50 -0.17 -13.50 -8.05
N LEU A 51 -0.64 -12.81 -7.01
CA LEU A 51 -0.03 -12.82 -5.68
C LEU A 51 -1.02 -13.40 -4.66
N PRO A 52 -0.75 -14.57 -4.05
CA PRO A 52 -1.54 -15.07 -2.93
C PRO A 52 -1.32 -14.20 -1.68
N ILE A 53 -2.40 -13.84 -0.99
CA ILE A 53 -2.36 -13.00 0.22
C ILE A 53 -3.18 -13.64 1.33
N ALA A 54 -2.57 -13.76 2.51
CA ALA A 54 -3.23 -14.24 3.72
C ALA A 54 -3.84 -13.09 4.54
N THR A 55 -3.01 -12.14 4.99
CA THR A 55 -3.45 -11.04 5.90
C THR A 55 -2.94 -9.66 5.50
N GLY A 56 -1.99 -9.59 4.57
CA GLY A 56 -1.42 -8.34 4.08
C GLY A 56 -0.17 -8.59 3.24
N ALA A 57 0.35 -7.53 2.63
CA ALA A 57 1.62 -7.53 1.90
C ALA A 57 2.54 -6.47 2.50
N ILE A 58 3.84 -6.73 2.46
CA ILE A 58 4.87 -5.81 2.93
C ILE A 58 5.84 -5.59 1.77
N VAL A 59 6.23 -4.33 1.56
CA VAL A 59 7.26 -3.94 0.61
C VAL A 59 8.43 -3.29 1.36
N SER A 60 9.66 -3.51 0.88
CA SER A 60 10.85 -2.87 1.42
C SER A 60 11.13 -1.56 0.70
N GLY A 61 11.01 -0.43 1.41
CA GLY A 61 11.38 0.88 0.88
C GLY A 61 12.87 1.00 0.52
N ALA A 62 13.75 0.32 1.28
CA ALA A 62 15.18 0.29 0.98
C ALA A 62 15.48 -0.47 -0.33
N LEU A 63 14.80 -1.61 -0.54
CA LEU A 63 14.90 -2.33 -1.81
C LEU A 63 14.34 -1.49 -2.96
N ALA A 64 13.17 -0.88 -2.78
CA ALA A 64 12.56 0.00 -3.77
C ALA A 64 13.51 1.13 -4.19
N PHE A 65 14.17 1.79 -3.23
CA PHE A 65 15.17 2.83 -3.50
C PHE A 65 16.39 2.28 -4.26
N SER A 66 16.88 1.08 -3.90
CA SER A 66 18.04 0.47 -4.57
C SER A 66 17.77 0.07 -6.02
N LEU A 67 16.51 -0.13 -6.39
CA LEU A 67 16.09 -0.48 -7.75
C LEU A 67 15.91 0.75 -8.65
N LEU A 68 15.90 1.97 -8.10
CA LEU A 68 15.85 3.20 -8.87
C LEU A 68 17.15 3.43 -9.66
N THR A 69 17.02 4.10 -10.79
CA THR A 69 18.18 4.64 -11.52
C THR A 69 18.91 5.70 -10.68
N SER A 70 20.17 5.99 -11.02
CA SER A 70 20.95 7.02 -10.32
C SER A 70 20.27 8.39 -10.33
N GLU A 71 19.60 8.75 -11.43
CA GLU A 71 18.87 10.02 -11.56
C GLU A 71 17.65 10.05 -10.62
N GLU A 72 16.86 8.97 -10.59
CA GLU A 72 15.70 8.85 -9.71
C GLU A 72 16.09 8.82 -8.23
N GLN A 73 17.22 8.21 -7.88
CA GLN A 73 17.74 8.24 -6.52
C GLN A 73 18.07 9.67 -6.08
N VAL A 74 18.75 10.44 -6.94
CA VAL A 74 19.04 11.87 -6.67
C VAL A 74 17.74 12.65 -6.50
N PHE A 75 16.78 12.46 -7.43
CA PHE A 75 15.48 13.11 -7.35
C PHE A 75 14.75 12.80 -6.04
N ALA A 76 14.71 11.52 -5.63
CA ALA A 76 14.07 11.10 -4.38
C ALA A 76 14.75 11.72 -3.15
N LEU A 77 16.08 11.83 -3.13
CA LEU A 77 16.84 12.40 -2.00
C LEU A 77 16.67 13.92 -1.84
N ILE A 78 16.39 14.65 -2.92
CA ILE A 78 16.18 16.11 -2.89
C ILE A 78 14.71 16.52 -2.78
N THR A 79 13.79 15.56 -2.93
CA THR A 79 12.35 15.82 -2.87
C THR A 79 11.86 15.82 -1.43
N THR A 80 11.08 16.82 -1.06
CA THR A 80 10.34 16.84 0.21
C THR A 80 8.86 16.56 -0.07
N VAL A 81 8.31 15.55 0.61
CA VAL A 81 6.89 15.18 0.49
C VAL A 81 6.14 15.66 1.73
N GLN A 82 5.10 16.45 1.52
CA GLN A 82 4.16 16.84 2.57
C GLN A 82 2.94 15.91 2.53
N TYR A 83 2.71 15.16 3.61
CA TYR A 83 1.51 14.34 3.74
C TYR A 83 0.28 15.21 4.00
N ALA A 84 -0.84 14.83 3.37
CA ALA A 84 -2.13 15.43 3.65
C ALA A 84 -2.56 15.13 5.11
N PRO A 85 -3.11 16.11 5.84
CA PRO A 85 -3.64 15.86 7.19
C PRO A 85 -4.87 14.97 7.10
N ARG A 86 -4.87 13.85 7.84
CA ARG A 86 -5.91 12.80 7.76
C ARG A 86 -6.07 12.27 6.32
N PRO A 87 -5.03 11.61 5.77
CA PRO A 87 -4.99 11.26 4.34
C PRO A 87 -6.21 10.43 3.94
N TYR A 88 -6.64 9.46 4.74
CA TYR A 88 -7.80 8.61 4.44
C TYR A 88 -9.14 9.36 4.33
N GLU A 89 -9.29 10.53 4.96
CA GLU A 89 -10.47 11.37 4.75
C GLU A 89 -10.43 12.06 3.39
N TRP A 90 -9.25 12.52 2.95
CA TRP A 90 -9.08 13.20 1.67
C TRP A 90 -9.35 12.29 0.47
N ILE A 91 -9.06 11.00 0.63
CA ILE A 91 -9.17 10.00 -0.44
C ILE A 91 -10.23 8.94 -0.12
N ARG A 92 -11.18 9.27 0.78
CA ARG A 92 -12.19 8.32 1.25
C ARG A 92 -13.00 7.74 0.10
N ASP A 93 -13.40 8.60 -0.83
CA ASP A 93 -14.28 8.25 -1.94
C ASP A 93 -13.46 7.87 -3.20
N CYS A 94 -12.13 8.04 -3.17
CA CYS A 94 -11.23 7.73 -4.28
C CYS A 94 -10.94 6.22 -4.41
N LYS A 95 -10.78 5.75 -5.64
CA LYS A 95 -10.39 4.36 -5.93
C LYS A 95 -8.87 4.23 -6.10
N ALA A 96 -8.30 3.15 -5.57
CA ALA A 96 -6.90 2.82 -5.79
C ALA A 96 -6.68 2.23 -7.20
N ALA A 97 -5.48 2.42 -7.74
CA ALA A 97 -5.03 1.70 -8.94
C ALA A 97 -4.89 0.19 -8.67
N SER A 98 -4.71 -0.58 -9.74
CA SER A 98 -4.56 -2.04 -9.69
C SER A 98 -3.40 -2.49 -8.80
N ASP A 99 -2.31 -1.74 -8.79
CA ASP A 99 -1.14 -1.94 -7.92
C ASP A 99 -1.34 -1.45 -6.47
N GLY A 100 -2.43 -0.72 -6.20
CA GLY A 100 -2.77 -0.14 -4.91
C GLY A 100 -1.94 1.08 -4.49
N ILE A 101 -0.97 1.51 -5.30
CA ILE A 101 0.02 2.55 -4.96
C ILE A 101 -0.55 3.95 -5.19
N THR A 102 -1.26 4.13 -6.29
CA THR A 102 -1.79 5.44 -6.71
C THR A 102 -3.31 5.50 -6.63
N VAL A 103 -3.86 6.72 -6.77
CA VAL A 103 -5.29 6.93 -6.94
C VAL A 103 -5.62 6.89 -8.43
N ALA A 104 -6.43 5.91 -8.85
CA ALA A 104 -6.81 5.73 -10.24
C ALA A 104 -7.98 6.62 -10.66
N GLN A 105 -8.89 6.90 -9.74
CA GLN A 105 -10.07 7.74 -9.99
C GLN A 105 -10.38 8.60 -8.78
N VAL A 106 -10.68 9.88 -9.03
CA VAL A 106 -11.23 10.80 -8.02
C VAL A 106 -12.57 10.23 -7.54
N GLY A 107 -12.84 10.33 -6.24
CA GLY A 107 -14.12 9.94 -5.67
C GLY A 107 -15.25 10.87 -6.07
N ASP A 108 -16.45 10.32 -6.23
CA ASP A 108 -17.71 11.06 -6.46
C ASP A 108 -18.37 11.45 -5.12
#